data_AF-A0A7V8YU46-F1
#
_entry.id   AF-A0A7V8YU46-F1
#
_cell.length_a   1.000
_cell.length_b   1.000
_cell.length_c   1.000
_cell.angle_alpha   90.00
_cell.angle_beta   90.00
_cell.angle_gamma   90.00
#
_symmetry.space_group_name_H-M   'P 1'
#
loop_
_entity.id
_entity.type
_entity.pdbx_description
1 polymer ?
#
loop_
_entity_poly.entity_id
_entity_poly.type
_entity_poly.pdbx_seq_one_letter_code
_entity_poly.pdbx_strand_id
1 'polypeptide(L)'
;MDADEIGLRTGNAAAGALAILVLTAGLLLRLPVSVPAAIVIVGIGYAASLAVQDGALDARAPLFAAMLFAAAELGYWSLELRDAVADEPGAYLRRLGLLAGLALGALALGQLLLAFVDLGERGGIAIEAVGVAAAVAALAIVALAGRRSLDGERSR
;
A
#
# COMPACT_ATOMS: atom_id res chain seq x y z
N MET A 1 -0.37 26.08 -18.50
CA MET A 1 0.44 25.12 -17.74
C MET A 1 1.44 25.96 -16.99
N ASP A 2 1.22 26.09 -15.70
CA ASP A 2 1.97 27.02 -14.86
C ASP A 2 3.38 26.48 -14.62
N ALA A 3 4.35 27.35 -14.38
CA ALA A 3 5.77 26.96 -14.24
C ALA A 3 5.97 25.88 -13.15
N ASP A 4 5.18 25.95 -12.06
CA ASP A 4 5.19 24.98 -10.96
C ASP A 4 4.70 23.59 -11.41
N GLU A 5 3.71 23.52 -12.29
CA GLU A 5 3.20 22.26 -12.83
C GLU A 5 4.24 21.56 -13.72
N ILE A 6 5.03 22.35 -14.48
CA ILE A 6 6.14 21.82 -15.29
C ILE A 6 7.26 21.28 -14.39
N GLY A 7 7.61 22.03 -13.35
CA GLY A 7 8.63 21.64 -12.38
C GLY A 7 8.25 20.37 -11.62
N LEU A 8 6.99 20.25 -11.20
CA LEU A 8 6.49 19.08 -10.50
C LEU A 8 6.48 17.83 -11.41
N ARG A 9 6.05 17.96 -12.66
CA ARG A 9 6.06 16.83 -13.61
C ARG A 9 7.48 16.33 -13.89
N THR A 10 8.41 17.25 -14.11
CA THR A 10 9.82 16.89 -14.33
C THR A 10 10.44 16.31 -13.06
N GLY A 11 10.13 16.86 -11.89
CA GLY A 11 10.52 16.32 -10.59
C GLY A 11 10.02 14.90 -10.35
N ASN A 12 8.74 14.62 -10.64
CA ASN A 12 8.16 13.28 -10.53
C ASN A 12 8.77 12.29 -11.51
N ALA A 13 9.03 12.71 -12.75
CA ALA A 13 9.71 11.86 -13.73
C ALA A 13 11.13 11.50 -13.25
N ALA A 14 11.86 12.47 -12.70
CA ALA A 14 13.17 12.25 -12.12
C ALA A 14 13.11 11.33 -10.88
N ALA A 15 12.14 11.53 -9.99
CA ALA A 15 11.91 10.67 -8.83
C ALA A 15 11.57 9.24 -9.25
N GLY A 16 10.71 9.06 -10.26
CA GLY A 16 10.38 7.75 -10.83
C GLY A 16 11.61 7.05 -11.43
N ALA A 17 12.41 7.77 -12.21
CA ALA A 17 13.67 7.25 -12.75
C ALA A 17 14.65 6.85 -11.64
N LEU A 18 14.81 7.69 -10.62
CA LEU A 18 15.66 7.41 -9.46
C LEU A 18 15.18 6.19 -8.68
N ALA A 19 13.87 6.06 -8.44
CA ALA A 19 13.31 4.91 -7.75
C ALA A 19 13.54 3.61 -8.52
N ILE A 20 13.37 3.63 -9.85
CA ILE A 20 13.69 2.48 -10.72
C ILE A 20 15.16 2.12 -10.61
N LEU A 21 16.06 3.11 -10.64
CA LEU A 21 17.50 2.87 -10.50
C LEU A 21 17.85 2.28 -9.14
N VAL A 22 17.32 2.84 -8.05
CA VAL A 22 17.52 2.35 -6.67
C VAL A 22 17.02 0.92 -6.52
N LEU A 23 15.80 0.64 -6.99
CA LEU A 23 15.21 -0.69 -6.93
C LEU A 23 16.05 -1.68 -7.77
N THR A 24 16.37 -1.34 -9.01
CA THR A 24 17.15 -2.21 -9.90
C THR A 24 18.53 -2.50 -9.34
N ALA A 25 19.26 -1.47 -8.90
CA ALA A 25 20.58 -1.62 -8.29
C ALA A 25 20.50 -2.46 -7.02
N GLY A 26 19.51 -2.23 -6.16
CA GLY A 26 19.34 -3.00 -4.94
C GLY A 26 18.93 -4.45 -5.17
N LEU A 27 18.09 -4.75 -6.16
CA LEU A 27 17.79 -6.12 -6.58
C LEU A 27 19.06 -6.82 -7.11
N LEU A 28 19.88 -6.12 -7.91
CA LEU A 28 21.15 -6.65 -8.41
C LEU A 28 22.16 -6.92 -7.28
N LEU A 29 22.29 -5.98 -6.34
CA LEU A 29 23.21 -6.05 -5.21
C LEU A 29 22.66 -6.82 -4.00
N ARG A 30 21.43 -7.37 -4.10
CA ARG A 30 20.72 -8.08 -3.02
C ARG A 30 20.53 -7.24 -1.74
N LEU A 31 20.23 -5.96 -1.90
CA LEU A 31 19.98 -5.02 -0.81
C LEU A 31 18.47 -4.89 -0.56
N PRO A 32 17.89 -5.54 0.47
CA PRO A 32 16.45 -5.50 0.72
C PRO A 32 15.93 -4.10 1.06
N VAL A 33 16.79 -3.22 1.58
CA VAL A 33 16.45 -1.83 1.90
C VAL A 33 16.11 -0.98 0.66
N SER A 34 16.50 -1.44 -0.54
CA SER A 34 16.19 -0.72 -1.78
C SER A 34 14.70 -0.69 -2.12
N VAL A 35 13.95 -1.73 -1.76
CA VAL A 35 12.51 -1.84 -2.00
C VAL A 35 11.74 -0.72 -1.29
N PRO A 36 11.83 -0.57 0.06
CA PRO A 36 11.15 0.52 0.75
C PRO A 36 11.70 1.90 0.35
N ALA A 37 13.00 2.02 0.04
CA ALA A 37 13.56 3.28 -0.44
C ALA A 37 12.92 3.75 -1.77
N ALA A 38 12.78 2.85 -2.75
CA ALA A 38 12.14 3.16 -4.02
C ALA A 38 10.66 3.55 -3.85
N ILE A 39 9.93 2.84 -2.97
CA ILE A 39 8.52 3.15 -2.66
C ILE A 39 8.40 4.54 -2.03
N VAL A 40 9.26 4.87 -1.07
CA VAL A 40 9.26 6.18 -0.42
C VAL A 40 9.56 7.30 -1.41
N ILE A 41 10.55 7.13 -2.30
CA ILE A 41 10.88 8.12 -3.33
C ILE A 41 9.65 8.41 -4.22
N VAL A 42 8.98 7.36 -4.71
CA VAL A 42 7.77 7.52 -5.54
C VAL A 42 6.60 8.11 -4.75
N GLY A 43 6.42 7.67 -3.50
CA GLY A 43 5.38 8.16 -2.60
C GLY A 43 5.53 9.65 -2.28
N ILE A 44 6.76 10.14 -2.09
CA ILE A 44 7.04 11.56 -1.87
C ILE A 44 6.65 12.37 -3.12
N GLY A 45 6.98 11.91 -4.33
CA GLY A 45 6.59 12.59 -5.56
C GLY A 45 5.06 12.68 -5.73
N TYR A 46 4.36 11.58 -5.42
CA TYR A 46 2.90 11.58 -5.41
C TYR A 46 2.31 12.53 -4.36
N ALA A 47 2.82 12.51 -3.12
CA ALA A 47 2.37 13.41 -2.06
C ALA A 47 2.62 14.89 -2.39
N ALA A 48 3.78 15.21 -2.99
CA ALA A 48 4.07 16.55 -3.48
C ALA A 48 3.10 16.98 -4.59
N SER A 49 2.67 16.02 -5.42
CA SER A 49 1.68 16.28 -6.48
C SER A 49 0.32 16.63 -5.91
N LEU A 50 -0.11 15.93 -4.86
CA LEU A 50 -1.35 16.23 -4.14
C LEU A 50 -1.27 17.60 -3.44
N ALA A 51 -0.11 17.97 -2.91
CA ALA A 51 0.06 19.26 -2.22
C ALA A 51 -0.08 20.48 -3.14
N VAL A 52 0.19 20.33 -4.45
CA VAL A 52 0.02 21.39 -5.45
C VAL A 52 -1.36 21.36 -6.09
N GLN A 53 -2.05 20.22 -6.02
CA GLN A 53 -3.35 20.04 -6.64
C GLN A 53 -4.44 20.64 -5.73
N ASP A 54 -4.87 21.87 -6.05
CA ASP A 54 -6.04 22.48 -5.41
C ASP A 54 -7.31 21.74 -5.84
N GLY A 55 -7.90 20.92 -4.96
CA GLY A 55 -9.16 20.25 -5.28
C GLY A 55 -9.53 19.05 -4.42
N ALA A 56 -10.61 18.40 -4.86
CA ALA A 56 -11.20 17.21 -4.25
C ALA A 56 -10.21 16.03 -4.17
N LEU A 57 -10.56 15.06 -3.32
CA LEU A 57 -9.79 13.85 -3.07
C LEU A 57 -9.43 13.11 -4.37
N ASP A 58 -8.16 12.75 -4.57
CA ASP A 58 -7.72 12.07 -5.80
C ASP A 58 -8.30 10.65 -5.87
N ALA A 59 -9.25 10.45 -6.78
CA ALA A 59 -9.91 9.17 -7.04
C ALA A 59 -8.95 8.05 -7.48
N ARG A 60 -7.75 8.41 -7.93
CA ARG A 60 -6.71 7.46 -8.37
C ARG A 60 -5.82 6.99 -7.23
N ALA A 61 -5.89 7.59 -6.04
CA ALA A 61 -5.05 7.24 -4.89
C ALA A 61 -5.10 5.74 -4.53
N PRO A 62 -6.27 5.06 -4.54
CA PRO A 62 -6.32 3.62 -4.26
C PRO A 62 -5.56 2.77 -5.28
N LEU A 63 -5.61 3.16 -6.56
CA LEU A 63 -4.89 2.46 -7.63
C LEU A 63 -3.38 2.64 -7.46
N PHE A 64 -2.94 3.85 -7.15
CA PHE A 64 -1.53 4.14 -6.89
C PHE A 64 -1.00 3.33 -5.70
N ALA A 65 -1.74 3.30 -4.60
CA ALA A 65 -1.39 2.50 -3.42
C ALA A 65 -1.32 1.00 -3.73
N ALA A 66 -2.30 0.45 -4.47
CA ALA A 66 -2.30 -0.96 -4.86
C ALA A 66 -1.09 -1.32 -5.74
N MET A 67 -0.70 -0.43 -6.65
CA MET A 67 0.47 -0.63 -7.51
C MET A 67 1.79 -0.56 -6.73
N LEU A 68 1.91 0.36 -5.77
CA LEU A 68 3.08 0.41 -4.88
C LEU A 68 3.18 -0.83 -3.99
N PHE A 69 2.05 -1.30 -3.45
CA PHE A 69 2.00 -2.54 -2.69
C PHE A 69 2.45 -3.74 -3.54
N ALA A 70 1.92 -3.87 -4.76
CA ALA A 70 2.32 -4.94 -5.67
C ALA A 70 3.82 -4.85 -6.03
N ALA A 71 4.34 -3.65 -6.31
CA ALA A 71 5.75 -3.44 -6.59
C ALA A 71 6.65 -3.82 -5.40
N ALA A 72 6.22 -3.51 -4.17
CA ALA A 72 6.91 -3.90 -2.95
C ALA A 72 7.04 -5.42 -2.83
N GLU A 73 5.91 -6.11 -2.96
CA GLU A 73 5.85 -7.56 -2.80
C GLU A 73 6.63 -8.27 -3.90
N LEU A 74 6.50 -7.82 -5.15
CA LEU A 74 7.30 -8.35 -6.28
C LEU A 74 8.80 -8.09 -6.10
N GLY A 75 9.17 -6.93 -5.54
CA GLY A 75 10.56 -6.60 -5.22
C GLY A 75 11.15 -7.55 -4.18
N TYR A 76 10.44 -7.77 -3.07
CA TYR A 76 10.86 -8.73 -2.04
C TYR A 76 10.85 -10.17 -2.55
N TRP A 77 9.84 -10.55 -3.33
CA TRP A 77 9.77 -11.89 -3.90
C TRP A 77 10.93 -12.15 -4.86
N SER A 78 11.34 -11.15 -5.66
CA SER A 78 12.52 -11.22 -6.53
C SER A 78 13.81 -11.47 -5.75
N LEU A 79 13.96 -10.88 -4.56
CA LEU A 79 15.10 -11.14 -3.68
C LEU A 79 15.05 -12.56 -3.10
N GLU A 80 13.87 -13.00 -2.64
CA GLU A 80 13.67 -14.33 -2.06
C GLU A 80 13.95 -15.46 -3.06
N LEU A 81 13.54 -15.30 -4.33
CA LEU A 81 13.84 -16.27 -5.40
C LEU A 81 15.34 -16.50 -5.62
N ARG A 82 16.20 -15.54 -5.27
CA ARG A 82 17.65 -15.63 -5.50
C ARG A 82 18.39 -16.42 -4.42
N ASP A 83 17.73 -16.67 -3.29
CA ASP A 83 18.27 -17.42 -2.15
C ASP A 83 17.55 -18.77 -1.92
N ALA A 84 16.40 -19.01 -2.58
CA ALA A 84 15.62 -20.23 -2.41
C ALA A 84 16.19 -21.45 -3.18
N VAL A 85 16.20 -22.60 -2.52
CA VAL A 85 16.38 -23.92 -3.15
C VAL A 85 15.04 -24.30 -3.82
N ALA A 86 15.11 -24.93 -5.00
CA ALA A 86 14.00 -25.19 -5.92
C ALA A 86 12.62 -25.38 -5.26
N ASP A 87 11.70 -24.46 -5.57
CA ASP A 87 10.30 -24.52 -5.14
C ASP A 87 9.53 -25.66 -5.82
N GLU A 88 8.49 -26.16 -5.15
CA GLU A 88 7.55 -27.12 -5.72
C GLU A 88 6.85 -26.53 -6.97
N PRO A 89 6.72 -27.31 -8.06
CA PRO A 89 6.05 -26.86 -9.27
C PRO A 89 4.59 -26.47 -8.96
N GLY A 90 4.25 -25.19 -9.22
CA GLY A 90 2.91 -24.62 -9.00
C GLY A 90 2.79 -23.67 -7.81
N ALA A 91 3.79 -23.60 -6.92
CA ALA A 91 3.81 -22.64 -5.81
C ALA A 91 3.75 -21.18 -6.28
N TYR A 92 4.40 -20.88 -7.42
CA TYR A 92 4.42 -19.56 -8.05
C TYR A 92 3.03 -19.04 -8.45
N LEU A 93 2.18 -19.87 -9.07
CA LEU A 93 0.85 -19.46 -9.51
C LEU A 93 -0.07 -19.17 -8.32
N ARG A 94 0.02 -19.99 -7.26
CA ARG A 94 -0.74 -19.76 -6.02
C ARG A 94 -0.34 -18.44 -5.37
N ARG A 95 0.97 -18.17 -5.26
CA ARG A 95 1.49 -16.95 -4.66
C ARG A 95 1.15 -15.71 -5.49
N LEU A 96 1.20 -15.81 -6.82
CA LEU A 96 0.75 -14.75 -7.72
C LEU A 96 -0.75 -14.48 -7.57
N GLY A 97 -1.57 -15.52 -7.43
CA GLY A 97 -3.01 -15.38 -7.16
C GLY A 97 -3.30 -14.69 -5.83
N LEU A 98 -2.55 -15.03 -4.78
CA LEU A 98 -2.66 -14.36 -3.47
C LEU A 98 -2.24 -12.89 -3.56
N LEU A 99 -1.13 -12.58 -4.23
CA LEU A 99 -0.69 -11.20 -4.46
C LEU A 99 -1.72 -10.39 -5.25
N ALA A 100 -2.24 -10.96 -6.35
CA ALA A 100 -3.29 -10.32 -7.14
C ALA A 100 -4.54 -10.07 -6.28
N GLY A 101 -4.95 -11.04 -5.46
CA GLY A 101 -6.06 -10.90 -4.52
C GLY A 101 -5.83 -9.80 -3.49
N LEU A 102 -4.62 -9.72 -2.90
CA LEU A 102 -4.26 -8.68 -1.94
C LEU A 102 -4.21 -7.28 -2.59
N ALA A 103 -3.65 -7.17 -3.79
CA ALA A 103 -3.61 -5.90 -4.53
C ALA A 103 -5.02 -5.42 -4.90
N LEU A 104 -5.88 -6.33 -5.37
CA LEU A 104 -7.30 -6.04 -5.62
C LEU A 104 -8.05 -5.69 -4.33
N GLY A 105 -7.74 -6.37 -3.22
CA GLY A 105 -8.29 -6.06 -1.90
C GLY A 105 -7.88 -4.68 -1.40
N ALA A 106 -6.60 -4.30 -1.56
CA ALA A 106 -6.10 -2.97 -1.23
C ALA A 106 -6.77 -1.87 -2.08
N LEU A 107 -6.92 -2.13 -3.39
CA LEU A 107 -7.65 -1.25 -4.29
C LEU A 107 -9.10 -1.08 -3.85
N ALA A 108 -9.81 -2.19 -3.60
CA ALA A 108 -11.21 -2.20 -3.19
C ALA A 108 -11.40 -1.48 -1.84
N LEU A 109 -10.50 -1.70 -0.88
CA LEU A 109 -10.52 -1.01 0.41
C LEU A 109 -10.30 0.49 0.25
N GLY A 110 -9.34 0.91 -0.57
CA GLY A 110 -9.12 2.32 -0.85
C GLY A 110 -10.32 2.98 -1.54
N GLN A 111 -10.95 2.31 -2.52
CA GLN A 111 -12.18 2.79 -3.16
C GLN A 111 -13.35 2.86 -2.17
N LEU A 112 -13.47 1.89 -1.27
CA LEU A 112 -14.46 1.90 -0.20
C LEU A 112 -14.26 3.12 0.73
N LEU A 113 -13.02 3.42 1.11
CA LEU A 113 -12.70 4.59 1.93
C LEU A 113 -13.08 5.90 1.23
N LEU A 114 -12.76 6.05 -0.06
CA LEU A 114 -13.19 7.22 -0.83
C LEU A 114 -14.71 7.34 -0.88
N ALA A 115 -15.42 6.22 -1.12
CA ALA A 115 -16.88 6.20 -1.13
C ALA A 115 -17.48 6.61 0.23
N PHE A 116 -16.84 6.23 1.35
CA PHE A 116 -17.24 6.67 2.69
C PHE A 116 -17.05 8.19 2.88
N VAL A 117 -15.96 8.76 2.37
CA VAL A 117 -15.73 10.22 2.44
C VAL A 117 -16.80 10.96 1.64
N ASP A 118 -17.07 10.53 0.39
CA ASP A 118 -18.12 11.10 -0.45
C ASP A 118 -19.50 11.02 0.19
N LEU A 119 -19.80 9.91 0.87
CA LEU A 119 -21.04 9.73 1.62
C LEU A 119 -21.10 10.69 2.81
N GLY A 120 -20.00 10.92 3.53
CA GLY A 120 -19.92 11.84 4.66
C GLY A 120 -20.11 13.30 4.26
N GLU A 121 -19.56 13.71 3.12
CA GLU A 121 -19.81 15.04 2.54
C GLU A 121 -21.30 15.24 2.17
N ARG A 122 -22.02 14.15 1.87
CA ARG A 122 -23.44 14.18 1.47
C ARG A 122 -24.43 13.87 2.60
N GLY A 123 -23.98 13.33 3.75
CA GLY A 123 -24.85 12.80 4.80
C GLY A 123 -24.28 12.91 6.22
N GLY A 124 -24.92 13.74 7.05
CA GLY A 124 -24.57 13.91 8.46
C GLY A 124 -25.00 12.75 9.38
N ILE A 125 -24.24 12.57 10.47
CA ILE A 125 -24.50 11.78 11.69
C ILE A 125 -24.60 10.25 11.52
N ALA A 126 -25.28 9.73 10.50
CA ALA A 126 -25.45 8.28 10.31
C ALA A 126 -24.13 7.57 9.98
N ILE A 127 -23.24 8.23 9.23
CA ILE A 127 -21.92 7.69 8.84
C ILE A 127 -20.92 7.76 10.00
N GLU A 128 -21.00 8.80 10.82
CA GLU A 128 -20.21 8.91 12.05
C GLU A 128 -20.53 7.76 13.02
N ALA A 129 -21.81 7.41 13.18
CA ALA A 129 -22.23 6.29 14.01
C ALA A 129 -21.71 4.94 13.51
N VAL A 130 -21.72 4.71 12.19
CA VAL A 130 -21.15 3.49 11.58
C VAL A 130 -19.63 3.43 11.77
N GLY A 131 -18.93 4.55 11.57
CA GLY A 131 -17.50 4.66 11.80
C GLY A 131 -17.10 4.36 13.25
N VAL A 132 -17.82 4.94 14.22
CA VAL A 132 -17.63 4.66 15.65
C VAL A 132 -17.90 3.19 15.97
N ALA A 133 -18.99 2.62 15.45
CA ALA A 133 -19.31 1.21 15.67
C ALA A 133 -18.24 0.26 15.11
N ALA A 134 -17.71 0.56 13.91
CA ALA A 134 -16.63 -0.22 13.30
C ALA A 134 -15.32 -0.13 14.11
N ALA A 135 -14.96 1.06 14.60
CA ALA A 135 -13.76 1.25 15.45
C ALA A 135 -13.87 0.46 16.77
N VAL A 136 -15.04 0.50 17.42
CA VAL A 136 -15.32 -0.28 18.64
C VAL A 136 -15.23 -1.78 18.36
N ALA A 137 -15.76 -2.25 17.23
CA ALA A 137 -15.68 -3.65 16.84
C ALA A 137 -14.23 -4.11 16.57
N ALA A 138 -13.43 -3.28 15.89
CA ALA A 138 -12.02 -3.58 15.63
C ALA A 138 -11.23 -3.71 16.95
N LEU A 139 -11.41 -2.77 17.88
CA LEU A 139 -10.78 -2.82 19.21
C LEU A 139 -11.22 -4.04 20.00
N ALA A 140 -12.51 -4.42 19.93
CA ALA A 140 -13.01 -5.62 20.57
C ALA A 140 -12.36 -6.89 20.01
N ILE A 141 -12.15 -6.98 18.70
CA ILE A 141 -11.46 -8.12 18.06
C ILE A 141 -10.00 -8.20 18.52
N VAL A 142 -9.27 -7.08 18.54
CA VAL A 142 -7.88 -7.03 19.02
C VAL A 142 -7.78 -7.43 20.49
N ALA A 143 -8.68 -6.91 21.33
CA ALA A 143 -8.75 -7.27 22.74
C ALA A 143 -9.06 -8.77 22.94
N LEU A 144 -9.97 -9.32 22.14
CA LEU A 144 -10.34 -10.74 22.22
C LEU A 144 -9.20 -11.65 21.73
N ALA A 145 -8.49 -11.24 20.69
CA ALA A 145 -7.31 -11.95 20.17
C ALA A 145 -6.16 -11.94 21.19
N GLY A 146 -5.90 -10.80 21.83
CA GLY A 146 -4.88 -10.67 22.87
C GLY A 146 -5.17 -11.46 24.15
N ARG A 147 -6.45 -11.67 24.49
CA ARG A 147 -6.83 -12.51 25.63
C ARG A 147 -6.56 -14.00 25.38
N ARG A 148 -6.75 -14.48 24.15
CA ARG A 148 -6.50 -15.88 23.79
C ARG A 148 -5.01 -16.24 23.85
N SER A 149 -4.11 -15.30 23.57
CA SER A 149 -2.66 -15.51 23.71
C SER A 149 -2.23 -15.59 25.17
N LEU A 150 -2.83 -14.80 26.06
CA LEU A 150 -2.52 -14.81 27.50
C LEU A 150 -3.07 -16.04 28.25
N ASP A 151 -4.20 -16.59 27.79
CA ASP A 151 -4.77 -17.83 28.35
C ASP A 151 -3.97 -19.07 27.91
N GLY A 152 -3.34 -19.04 26.73
CA GLY A 152 -2.47 -20.12 26.24
C GLY A 152 -1.16 -20.25 27.04
N GLU A 153 -0.58 -19.14 27.50
CA GLU A 153 0.65 -19.12 28.33
C GLU A 153 0.44 -19.61 29.76
N ARG A 154 -0.79 -19.55 30.28
CA ARG A 154 -1.11 -19.95 31.67
C ARG A 154 -1.43 -21.44 31.84
N SER A 155 -1.47 -22.19 30.74
CA SER A 155 -1.77 -23.63 30.69
C SER A 155 -0.55 -24.51 30.38
N ARG A 156 0.64 -23.90 30.26
CA ARG A 156 1.95 -24.56 30.21
C ARG A 156 2.67 -24.38 31.55
#